data_AF-A0A7C3C5S6-F1
#
_entry.id   AF-A0A7C3C5S6-F1
#
_cell.length_a   1.000
_cell.length_b   1.000
_cell.length_c   1.000
_cell.angle_alpha   90.00
_cell.angle_beta   90.00
_cell.angle_gamma   90.00
#
_symmetry.space_group_name_H-M   'P 1'
#
loop_
_entity.id
_entity.type
_entity.pdbx_description
1 polymer ?
#
loop_
_entity_poly.entity_id
_entity_poly.type
_entity_poly.pdbx_seq_one_letter_code
_entity_poly.pdbx_strand_id
1 'polypeptide(L)' 'ELAVVETPPGVKGDTVSGGSKPATLETGAVVQVPLFVNVGDVIKVDTRTGEYVGRV' A
#
# COMPACT_ATOMS: atom_id res chain seq x y z
N GLU A 1 12.60 -4.50 -2.40
CA GLU A 1 11.44 -4.43 -1.50
C GLU A 1 11.38 -3.00 -1.00
N LEU A 2 10.20 -2.43 -0.77
CA LEU A 2 10.03 -1.03 -0.41
C LEU A 2 9.19 -0.94 0.85
N ALA A 3 9.68 -0.18 1.83
CA ALA A 3 8.93 0.08 3.05
C ALA A 3 7.87 1.16 2.80
N VAL A 4 6.68 0.93 3.36
CA VAL A 4 5.61 1.95 3.39
C VAL A 4 5.95 2.97 4.46
N VAL A 5 6.17 4.22 4.07
CA VAL A 5 6.45 5.33 5.01
C VAL A 5 5.19 6.03 5.49
N GLU A 6 4.15 6.06 4.65
CA GLU A 6 2.89 6.69 5.01
C GLU A 6 1.74 5.98 4.30
N THR A 7 0.71 5.61 5.04
CA THR A 7 -0.53 5.10 4.46
C THR A 7 -1.69 5.40 5.39
N PRO A 8 -2.85 5.85 4.88
CA PRO A 8 -4.01 6.09 5.71
C PRO A 8 -4.45 4.78 6.38
N PRO A 9 -4.83 4.80 7.67
CA PRO A 9 -5.38 3.63 8.33
C PRO A 9 -6.68 3.24 7.63
N GLY A 10 -6.79 1.96 7.26
CA GLY A 10 -8.01 1.44 6.64
C GLY A 10 -9.14 1.54 7.64
N VAL A 11 -10.02 2.52 7.49
CA VAL A 11 -11.20 2.64 8.34
C VAL A 11 -12.11 1.47 7.99
N LYS A 12 -12.18 0.50 8.89
CA LYS A 12 -13.05 -0.68 8.84
C LYS A 12 -14.51 -0.28 9.11
N GLY A 13 -14.98 0.76 8.42
CA GLY A 13 -16.29 1.36 8.57
C GLY A 13 -16.99 1.42 7.22
N ASP A 14 -17.86 0.44 7.00
CA ASP A 14 -19.07 0.56 6.18
C ASP A 14 -19.13 0.32 4.66
N THR A 15 -18.17 -0.31 3.97
CA THR A 15 -18.54 -0.90 2.66
C THR A 15 -17.75 -2.14 2.26
N VAL A 16 -18.50 -3.10 1.71
CA VAL A 16 -18.15 -4.45 1.25
C VAL A 16 -17.28 -4.46 -0.04
N SER A 17 -16.82 -3.30 -0.52
CA SER A 17 -15.91 -3.24 -1.68
C SER A 17 -14.47 -3.32 -1.21
N GLY A 18 -13.74 -4.34 -1.67
CA GLY A 18 -12.29 -4.44 -1.47
C GLY A 18 -11.58 -3.19 -1.99
N GLY A 19 -11.40 -2.20 -1.11
CA GLY A 19 -10.78 -0.93 -1.43
C GLY A 19 -9.27 -1.07 -1.46
N SER A 20 -8.66 -0.51 -2.49
CA SER A 20 -7.23 -0.21 -2.49
C SER A 20 -7.03 1.17 -1.86
N LYS A 21 -6.05 1.30 -0.97
CA LYS A 21 -5.65 2.58 -0.40
C LYS A 21 -4.34 3.04 -1.02
N PRO A 22 -4.14 4.35 -1.22
CA PRO A 22 -2.83 4.85 -1.61
C PRO A 22 -1.85 4.66 -0.43
N ALA A 23 -0.65 4.17 -0.72
CA ALA A 23 0.46 4.11 0.20
C ALA A 23 1.68 4.78 -0.42
N THR A 24 2.33 5.62 0.38
CA THR A 24 3.58 6.27 0.05
C THR A 24 4.73 5.36 0.47
N LEU A 25 5.60 5.06 -0.48
CA LEU A 25 6.82 4.28 -0.27
C LEU A 25 7.97 5.18 0.18
N GLU A 26 9.02 4.59 0.75
CA GLU A 26 10.25 5.30 1.13
C GLU A 26 10.91 6.08 -0.02
N THR A 27 10.63 5.70 -1.26
CA THR A 27 11.09 6.38 -2.47
C THR A 27 10.28 7.63 -2.83
N GLY A 28 9.17 7.90 -2.11
CA GLY A 28 8.22 8.96 -2.43
C GLY A 28 7.19 8.58 -3.50
N ALA A 29 7.23 7.35 -4.02
CA ALA A 29 6.22 6.86 -4.95
C ALA A 29 4.91 6.53 -4.22
N VAL A 30 3.77 6.89 -4.80
CA VAL A 30 2.44 6.58 -4.27
C VAL A 30 1.85 5.42 -5.06
N VAL A 31 1.54 4.32 -4.37
CA VAL A 31 1.04 3.08 -5.00
C VAL A 31 -0.24 2.60 -4.33
N GLN A 32 -1.10 1.91 -5.09
CA GLN A 32 -2.34 1.37 -4.55
C GLN A 32 -2.07 0.03 -3.87
N VAL A 33 -2.30 -0.02 -2.56
CA VAL A 33 -2.08 -1.22 -1.74
C VAL A 33 -3.39 -1.67 -1.11
N PRO A 34 -3.52 -2.96 -0.75
CA PRO A 34 -4.67 -3.44 0.01
C PRO A 34 -4.81 -2.77 1.38
N LEU A 35 -6.05 -2.71 1.89
CA LEU A 35 -6.39 -2.10 3.19
C LEU A 35 -5.58 -2.65 4.39
N PHE A 36 -5.09 -3.88 4.31
CA PHE A 36 -4.34 -4.53 5.39
C PHE A 36 -2.87 -4.08 5.52
N VAL A 37 -2.33 -3.35 4.53
CA VAL A 37 -0.94 -2.88 4.55
C VAL A 37 -0.81 -1.71 5.53
N ASN A 38 0.17 -1.73 6.44
CA ASN A 38 0.35 -0.65 7.42
C ASN A 38 1.64 0.14 7.16
N VAL A 39 1.81 1.26 7.87
CA VAL A 39 3.09 1.98 7.87
C VAL A 39 4.16 1.09 8.49
N GLY A 40 5.32 0.99 7.84
CA GLY A 40 6.42 0.11 8.21
C GLY A 40 6.34 -1.30 7.62
N ASP A 41 5.25 -1.65 6.91
CA ASP A 41 5.21 -2.90 6.15
C ASP A 41 6.14 -2.86 4.94
N VAL A 42 6.80 -3.98 4.70
CA VAL A 42 7.66 -4.18 3.54
C VAL A 42 6.83 -4.79 2.42
N ILE A 43 6.70 -4.04 1.33
CA ILE A 43 5.93 -4.47 0.17
C ILE A 43 6.80 -4.50 -1.08
N LYS A 44 6.51 -5.46 -1.95
CA LYS A 44 7.12 -5.57 -3.26
C LYS A 44 6.22 -4.85 -4.26
N VAL A 45 6.81 -3.88 -4.95
CA VAL A 45 6.14 -3.04 -5.93
C VAL A 45 6.94 -3.12 -7.23
N ASP A 46 6.24 -3.19 -8.35
CA ASP A 46 6.85 -3.13 -9.68
C ASP A 46 7.16 -1.66 -10.02
N THR A 47 8.45 -1.33 -10.19
CA THR A 47 8.87 0.04 -10.50
C THR A 47 8.57 0.46 -11.94
N ARG A 48 8.14 -0.46 -12.81
CA ARG A 48 7.78 -0.17 -14.20
C ARG A 48 6.31 0.20 -14.32
N THR A 49 5.43 -0.47 -13.58
CA THR A 49 3.98 -0.20 -13.60
C THR A 49 3.48 0.58 -12.38
N GLY A 50 4.26 0.63 -11.29
CA GLY A 50 3.84 1.22 -10.02
C GLY A 50 2.85 0.35 -9.25
N GLU A 51 2.68 -0.91 -9.63
CA GLU A 51 1.71 -1.80 -9.01
C GLU A 51 2.30 -2.58 -7.84
N TYR A 52 1.46 -2.83 -6.84
CA TYR A 52 1.74 -3.73 -5.74
C TYR A 52 1.78 -5.18 -6.24
N VAL A 53 2.90 -5.87 -6.04
CA VAL A 53 3.13 -7.26 -6.47
C VAL A 53 2.87 -8.24 -5.32
N GLY A 54 3.15 -7.84 -4.07
CA GLY A 54 2.96 -8.71 -2.92
C GLY A 54 3.64 -8.17 -1.65
N ARG A 55 3.33 -8.78 -0.51
CA ARG A 55 4.03 -8.54 0.78
C ARG A 55 5.15 -9.54 0.93
N VAL A 56 6.27 -9.13 1.52
CA VAL A 56 7.38 -10.01 1.88
C VAL A 56 7.50 -10.12 3.39
#